data_AF-A0A4Y9ZQM8-F1
#
_entry.id   AF-A0A4Y9ZQM8-F1
#
_cell.length_a   1.000
_cell.length_b   1.000
_cell.length_c   1.000
_cell.angle_alpha   90.00
_cell.angle_beta   90.00
_cell.angle_gamma   90.00
#
_symmetry.space_group_name_H-M   'P 1'
#
loop_
_entity.id
_entity.type
_entity.pdbx_description
1 polymer ?
#
loop_
_entity_poly.entity_id
_entity_poly.type
_entity_poly.pdbx_seq_one_letter_code
_entity_poly.pdbx_strand_id
1 'polypeptide(L)'
;MGAKMYPKGTNHFSPSSPLFKAHQRPSIILSDLGVGCMVALLIVMFTYLHHSDPTIPHYYGSEWTFLRGAVATVDRPLLGWMGRFFLHNISHDHIAHHFFVGVPFCAYLASSLYFRHVLRRHGWIDNGPEITKHIRAVLGDDYNYDSTNTFYAFWRSFTQCLFIEESEDGGIAFYKNAEGKAAREVAEDVPGMAIQKNEG
;
A
#
# COMPACT_ATOMS: atom_id res chain seq x y z
N MET A 1 -19.20 45.02 6.06
CA MET A 1 -18.20 44.65 5.03
C MET A 1 -18.56 43.25 4.54
N GLY A 2 -19.04 43.11 3.30
CA GLY A 2 -19.46 41.82 2.73
C GLY A 2 -18.31 41.17 1.97
N ALA A 3 -18.09 39.87 2.18
CA ALA A 3 -17.12 39.11 1.39
C ALA A 3 -17.51 39.14 -0.09
N LYS A 4 -16.52 39.25 -0.98
CA LYS A 4 -16.74 39.22 -2.44
C LYS A 4 -17.30 37.84 -2.80
N MET A 5 -18.55 37.79 -3.25
CA MET A 5 -19.15 36.53 -3.71
C MET A 5 -18.58 36.15 -5.08
N TYR A 6 -18.03 34.94 -5.17
CA TYR A 6 -17.54 34.37 -6.41
C TYR A 6 -18.65 33.60 -7.15
N PRO A 7 -18.63 33.56 -8.49
CA PRO A 7 -19.62 32.81 -9.26
C PRO A 7 -19.52 31.29 -9.02
N LYS A 8 -20.62 30.57 -9.26
CA LYS A 8 -20.64 29.09 -9.20
C LYS A 8 -19.59 28.52 -10.16
N GLY A 9 -18.85 27.50 -9.72
CA GLY A 9 -17.77 26.85 -10.49
C GLY A 9 -16.37 27.45 -10.27
N THR A 10 -16.25 28.50 -9.46
CA THR A 10 -14.95 29.03 -9.02
C THR A 10 -14.18 27.97 -8.22
N ASN A 11 -12.98 27.61 -8.67
CA ASN A 11 -12.12 26.63 -8.01
C ASN A 11 -10.66 27.09 -7.94
N HIS A 12 -9.88 26.51 -7.03
CA HIS A 12 -8.49 26.91 -6.77
C HIS A 12 -7.46 26.25 -7.70
N PHE A 13 -7.82 25.17 -8.40
CA PHE A 13 -6.97 24.39 -9.31
C PHE A 13 -7.09 24.84 -10.77
N SER A 14 -7.80 25.94 -11.01
CA SER A 14 -8.00 26.48 -12.34
C SER A 14 -7.19 27.77 -12.47
N PRO A 15 -6.17 27.82 -13.34
CA PRO A 15 -5.39 29.04 -13.58
C PRO A 15 -6.25 30.21 -14.08
N SER A 16 -7.40 29.93 -14.72
CA SER A 16 -8.34 30.95 -15.20
C SER A 16 -9.40 31.37 -14.17
N SER A 17 -9.33 30.85 -12.94
CA SER A 17 -10.28 31.14 -11.88
C SER A 17 -10.36 32.65 -11.56
N PRO A 18 -11.56 33.21 -11.31
CA PRO A 18 -11.75 34.60 -10.87
C PRO A 18 -11.03 34.96 -9.55
N LEU A 19 -10.47 33.96 -8.85
CA LEU A 19 -9.65 34.13 -7.65
C LEU A 19 -8.28 34.76 -7.96
N PHE A 20 -7.72 34.50 -9.15
CA PHE A 20 -6.32 34.79 -9.46
C PHE A 20 -6.17 35.87 -10.53
N LYS A 21 -5.10 36.66 -10.43
CA LYS A 21 -4.70 37.63 -11.45
C LYS A 21 -3.95 36.93 -12.58
N ALA A 22 -3.96 37.51 -13.79
CA ALA A 22 -3.33 36.91 -14.97
C ALA A 22 -1.83 36.59 -14.79
N HIS A 23 -1.09 37.38 -14.00
CA HIS A 23 0.33 37.14 -13.73
C HIS A 23 0.59 36.01 -12.72
N GLN A 24 -0.42 35.57 -11.96
CA GLN A 24 -0.28 34.48 -10.97
C GLN A 24 -0.50 33.10 -11.60
N ARG A 25 -1.02 33.04 -12.84
CA ARG A 25 -1.37 31.79 -13.54
C ARG A 25 -0.22 30.79 -13.64
N PRO A 26 1.03 31.19 -13.95
CA PRO A 26 2.14 30.23 -13.99
C PRO A 26 2.39 29.56 -12.64
N SER A 27 2.23 30.29 -11.53
CA SER A 27 2.40 29.74 -10.18
C SER A 27 1.31 28.73 -9.83
N ILE A 28 0.07 28.95 -10.29
CA ILE A 28 -1.03 27.98 -10.10
C ILE A 28 -0.71 26.70 -10.88
N ILE A 29 -0.32 26.80 -12.14
CA ILE A 29 0.05 25.63 -12.96
C ILE A 29 1.20 24.86 -12.31
N LEU A 30 2.25 25.55 -11.86
CA LEU A 30 3.39 24.92 -11.20
C LEU A 30 2.97 24.22 -9.89
N SER A 31 2.09 24.85 -9.11
CA SER A 31 1.53 24.26 -7.89
C SER A 31 0.72 23.00 -8.19
N ASP A 32 -0.16 23.04 -9.18
CA ASP A 32 -1.01 21.91 -9.56
C ASP A 32 -0.16 20.73 -10.05
N LEU A 33 0.88 21.02 -10.86
CA LEU A 33 1.86 20.02 -11.29
C LEU A 33 2.64 19.45 -10.10
N GLY A 34 3.03 20.28 -9.14
CA GLY A 34 3.72 19.86 -7.92
C GLY A 34 2.86 18.90 -7.07
N VAL A 35 1.58 19.22 -6.88
CA VAL A 35 0.63 18.35 -6.18
C VAL A 35 0.42 17.04 -6.93
N GLY A 36 0.21 17.10 -8.25
CA GLY A 36 0.05 15.90 -9.07
C GLY A 36 1.29 14.99 -9.02
N CYS A 37 2.48 15.57 -9.12
CA CYS A 37 3.74 14.85 -9.00
C CYS A 37 3.92 14.22 -7.61
N MET A 38 3.64 14.97 -6.54
CA MET A 38 3.71 14.45 -5.17
C MET A 38 2.77 13.26 -4.97
N VAL A 39 1.51 13.37 -5.40
CA VAL A 39 0.53 12.27 -5.29
C VAL A 39 1.00 11.05 -6.07
N ALA A 40 1.52 11.22 -7.29
CA ALA A 40 2.05 10.11 -8.08
C ALA A 40 3.24 9.43 -7.40
N LEU A 41 4.20 10.21 -6.90
CA LEU A 41 5.37 9.67 -6.18
C LEU A 41 4.96 8.92 -4.91
N LEU A 42 3.99 9.45 -4.15
CA LEU A 42 3.48 8.79 -2.95
C LEU A 42 2.79 7.48 -3.27
N ILE A 43 1.95 7.43 -4.32
CA ILE A 43 1.28 6.19 -4.74
C ILE A 43 2.30 5.15 -5.19
N VAL A 44 3.27 5.53 -6.03
CA VAL A 44 4.31 4.61 -6.52
C VAL A 44 5.16 4.09 -5.37
N MET A 45 5.62 4.96 -4.47
CA MET A 45 6.38 4.54 -3.30
C MET A 45 5.57 3.61 -2.40
N PHE A 46 4.30 3.95 -2.16
CA PHE A 46 3.40 3.15 -1.35
C PHE A 46 3.22 1.75 -1.95
N THR A 47 2.81 1.65 -3.21
CA THR A 47 2.58 0.35 -3.85
C THR A 47 3.86 -0.44 -3.91
N TYR A 48 4.98 0.18 -4.30
CA TYR A 48 6.28 -0.48 -4.36
C TYR A 48 6.68 -1.11 -3.02
N LEU A 49 6.57 -0.38 -1.91
CA LEU A 49 7.04 -0.89 -0.60
C LEU A 49 6.17 -2.02 -0.03
N HIS A 50 4.90 -2.10 -0.39
CA HIS A 50 4.03 -3.18 0.10
C HIS A 50 3.98 -4.38 -0.84
N HIS A 51 4.35 -4.20 -2.11
CA HIS A 51 4.34 -5.24 -3.15
C HIS A 51 5.73 -5.67 -3.61
N SER A 52 6.79 -5.11 -3.04
CA SER A 52 8.18 -5.50 -3.33
C SER A 52 8.95 -5.65 -2.03
N ASP A 53 9.05 -6.88 -1.56
CA ASP A 53 9.83 -7.25 -0.38
C ASP A 53 10.45 -8.63 -0.60
N PRO A 54 11.69 -8.89 -0.15
CA PRO A 54 12.33 -10.19 -0.38
C PRO A 54 11.64 -11.36 0.36
N THR A 55 10.68 -11.10 1.24
CA THR A 55 9.94 -12.12 2.00
C THR A 55 8.58 -12.50 1.41
N ILE A 56 8.06 -11.75 0.42
CA ILE A 56 6.76 -12.08 -0.19
C ILE A 56 6.94 -13.12 -1.30
N PRO A 57 6.07 -14.13 -1.38
CA PRO A 57 6.05 -15.10 -2.46
C PRO A 57 5.30 -14.60 -3.70
N HIS A 58 5.75 -15.03 -4.88
CA HIS A 58 5.08 -14.85 -6.16
C HIS A 58 4.52 -16.19 -6.63
N TYR A 59 3.22 -16.22 -6.91
CA TYR A 59 2.49 -17.44 -7.25
C TYR A 59 2.14 -17.45 -8.74
N TYR A 60 2.40 -18.59 -9.39
CA TYR A 60 2.20 -18.80 -10.83
C TYR A 60 1.39 -20.07 -11.12
N GLY A 61 0.75 -20.11 -12.29
CA GLY A 61 0.00 -21.29 -12.74
C GLY A 61 -1.09 -21.70 -11.75
N SER A 62 -1.10 -22.98 -11.38
CA SER A 62 -2.07 -23.54 -10.42
C SER A 62 -1.89 -23.07 -8.98
N GLU A 63 -0.74 -22.50 -8.63
CA GLU A 63 -0.46 -22.01 -7.28
C GLU A 63 -1.08 -20.64 -7.00
N TRP A 64 -1.48 -19.92 -8.03
CA TRP A 64 -2.12 -18.63 -7.86
C TRP A 64 -3.58 -18.77 -7.46
N THR A 65 -3.97 -18.08 -6.39
CA THR A 65 -5.36 -17.88 -6.00
C THR A 65 -5.54 -16.45 -5.50
N PHE A 66 -6.76 -15.92 -5.50
CA PHE A 66 -7.05 -14.61 -4.92
C PHE A 66 -6.57 -14.50 -3.47
N LEU A 67 -6.77 -15.54 -2.66
CA LEU A 67 -6.36 -15.57 -1.26
C LEU A 67 -4.83 -15.45 -1.12
N ARG A 68 -4.08 -16.25 -1.89
CA ARG A 68 -2.61 -16.21 -1.90
C ARG A 68 -2.08 -14.87 -2.40
N GLY A 69 -2.71 -14.30 -3.43
CA GLY A 69 -2.36 -12.97 -3.94
C GLY A 69 -2.63 -11.85 -2.93
N ALA A 70 -3.76 -11.90 -2.21
CA ALA A 70 -4.13 -10.89 -1.23
C ALA A 70 -3.15 -10.84 -0.03
N VAL A 71 -2.64 -12.00 0.39
CA VAL A 71 -1.63 -12.09 1.47
C VAL A 71 -0.19 -11.91 0.99
N ALA A 72 0.06 -11.89 -0.33
CA ALA A 72 1.38 -11.66 -0.93
C ALA A 72 1.77 -10.16 -0.91
N THR A 73 1.58 -9.52 0.24
CA THR A 73 1.98 -8.14 0.51
C THR A 73 2.53 -8.03 1.92
N VAL A 74 3.19 -6.92 2.24
CA VAL A 74 3.78 -6.69 3.57
C VAL A 74 3.16 -5.48 4.23
N ASP A 75 2.67 -5.65 5.47
CA ASP A 75 2.17 -4.54 6.27
C ASP A 75 3.35 -3.77 6.89
N ARG A 76 3.33 -2.43 6.75
CA ARG A 76 4.44 -1.56 7.16
C ARG A 76 3.94 -0.29 7.85
N PRO A 77 4.61 0.18 8.91
CA PRO A 77 4.31 1.48 9.49
C PRO A 77 5.02 2.59 8.69
N LEU A 78 4.65 2.81 7.42
CA LEU A 78 5.29 3.85 6.60
C LEU A 78 5.23 5.20 7.32
N LEU A 79 6.39 5.86 7.46
CA LEU A 79 6.53 7.14 8.18
C LEU A 79 5.97 7.14 9.62
N GLY A 80 5.82 5.96 10.23
CA GLY A 80 5.31 5.78 11.58
C GLY A 80 3.93 6.43 11.80
N TRP A 81 3.82 7.22 12.87
CA TRP A 81 2.57 7.88 13.25
C TRP A 81 2.07 8.87 12.19
N MET A 82 2.98 9.51 11.45
CA MET A 82 2.61 10.48 10.41
C MET A 82 1.91 9.77 9.27
N GLY A 83 2.46 8.65 8.79
CA GLY A 83 1.80 7.86 7.75
C GLY A 83 0.51 7.20 8.26
N ARG A 84 0.44 6.83 9.54
CA ARG A 84 -0.83 6.40 10.15
C ARG A 84 -1.93 7.45 9.98
N PHE A 85 -1.59 8.70 10.26
CA PHE A 85 -2.52 9.83 10.20
C PHE A 85 -2.88 10.23 8.76
N PHE A 86 -1.87 10.43 7.91
CA PHE A 86 -2.07 10.94 6.54
C PHE A 86 -2.49 9.87 5.53
N LEU A 87 -2.17 8.60 5.79
CA LEU A 87 -2.53 7.47 4.92
C LEU A 87 -3.66 6.61 5.51
N HIS A 88 -4.32 7.06 6.57
CA HIS A 88 -5.50 6.37 7.14
C HIS A 88 -5.30 4.86 7.36
N ASN A 89 -4.19 4.49 8.01
CA ASN A 89 -3.80 3.09 8.26
C ASN A 89 -3.63 2.18 7.02
N ILE A 90 -3.86 2.65 5.79
CA ILE A 90 -3.80 1.80 4.58
C ILE A 90 -2.46 1.07 4.44
N SER A 91 -1.39 1.68 4.94
CA SER A 91 -0.05 1.09 4.99
C SER A 91 0.14 0.06 6.11
N HIS A 92 -0.47 0.33 7.26
CA HIS A 92 -0.33 -0.50 8.45
C HIS A 92 -1.20 -1.75 8.38
N ASP A 93 -2.26 -1.71 7.57
CA ASP A 93 -3.29 -2.73 7.39
C ASP A 93 -3.48 -3.05 5.88
N HIS A 94 -2.41 -3.08 5.10
CA HIS A 94 -2.43 -3.22 3.64
C HIS A 94 -2.94 -4.59 3.19
N ILE A 95 -2.59 -5.67 3.90
CA ILE A 95 -3.16 -7.00 3.63
C ILE A 95 -4.68 -6.96 3.81
N ALA A 96 -5.18 -6.29 4.85
CA ALA A 96 -6.63 -6.12 5.05
C ALA A 96 -7.26 -5.29 3.92
N HIS A 97 -6.56 -4.27 3.42
CA HIS A 97 -6.98 -3.51 2.25
C HIS A 97 -7.19 -4.41 1.01
N HIS A 98 -6.30 -5.38 0.76
CA HIS A 98 -6.44 -6.32 -0.36
C HIS A 98 -7.68 -7.21 -0.27
N PHE A 99 -8.05 -7.64 0.93
CA PHE A 99 -9.29 -8.40 1.14
C PHE A 99 -10.55 -7.54 1.03
N PHE A 100 -10.47 -6.29 1.46
CA PHE A 100 -11.63 -5.45 1.74
C PHE A 100 -11.52 -4.04 1.14
N VAL A 101 -11.17 -3.95 -0.15
CA VAL A 101 -11.01 -2.69 -0.90
C VAL A 101 -12.25 -1.77 -0.79
N GLY A 102 -13.44 -2.35 -0.61
CA GLY A 102 -14.71 -1.64 -0.48
C GLY A 102 -15.10 -1.18 0.92
N VAL A 103 -14.34 -1.54 1.96
CA VAL A 103 -14.62 -1.06 3.34
C VAL A 103 -14.16 0.40 3.46
N PRO A 104 -15.02 1.34 3.90
CA PRO A 104 -14.66 2.76 3.93
C PRO A 104 -13.51 3.07 4.91
N PHE A 105 -12.44 3.69 4.40
CA PHE A 105 -11.18 4.01 5.11
C PHE A 105 -11.25 5.17 6.12
N CYS A 106 -12.39 5.84 6.29
CA CYS A 106 -12.42 7.12 7.00
C CYS A 106 -12.54 6.96 8.52
N ALA A 107 -11.51 7.39 9.26
CA ALA A 107 -11.59 7.66 10.70
C ALA A 107 -11.06 9.07 11.00
N TYR A 108 -11.95 10.06 11.12
CA TYR A 108 -11.58 11.39 11.64
C TYR A 108 -12.54 11.95 12.72
N LEU A 109 -13.59 11.21 13.10
CA LEU A 109 -14.57 11.70 14.11
C LEU A 109 -14.71 10.81 15.35
N ALA A 110 -13.89 9.76 15.50
CA ALA A 110 -14.08 8.75 16.55
C ALA A 110 -13.31 9.03 17.86
N SER A 111 -12.82 10.25 18.09
CA SER A 111 -12.23 10.64 19.39
C SER A 111 -13.29 10.87 20.48
N SER A 112 -14.57 11.02 20.11
CA SER A 112 -15.70 11.01 21.04
C SER A 112 -16.44 9.67 20.96
N LEU A 113 -16.56 8.97 22.09
CA LEU A 113 -17.31 7.70 22.23
C LEU A 113 -18.76 7.78 21.67
N TYR A 114 -19.33 8.98 21.61
CA TYR A 114 -20.67 9.24 21.09
C TYR A 114 -20.78 9.10 19.56
N PHE A 115 -19.77 9.54 18.81
CA PHE A 115 -19.78 9.47 17.34
C PHE A 115 -19.48 8.05 16.81
N ARG A 116 -18.81 7.22 17.62
CA ARG A 116 -18.46 5.83 17.27
C ARG A 116 -19.70 4.97 16.99
N HIS A 117 -20.80 5.16 17.73
CA HIS A 117 -22.02 4.37 17.53
C HIS A 117 -22.80 4.77 16.26
N VAL A 118 -22.78 6.06 15.90
CA VAL A 118 -23.47 6.59 14.70
C VAL A 118 -22.69 6.26 13.43
N LEU A 119 -21.38 6.47 13.42
CA LEU A 119 -20.52 6.21 12.26
C LEU A 119 -20.43 4.71 11.93
N ARG A 120 -20.46 3.85 12.95
CA ARG A 120 -20.55 2.39 12.79
C ARG A 120 -21.83 1.95 12.06
N ARG A 121 -22.95 2.64 12.29
CA ARG A 121 -24.25 2.32 11.67
C ARG A 121 -24.31 2.67 10.18
N HIS A 122 -23.42 3.56 9.72
CA HIS A 122 -23.36 4.02 8.34
C HIS A 122 -22.11 3.51 7.58
N GLY A 123 -21.25 2.69 8.20
CA GLY A 123 -20.07 2.08 7.56
C GLY A 123 -18.78 2.92 7.57
N TRP A 124 -18.70 4.01 8.34
CA TRP A 124 -17.60 4.99 8.30
C TRP A 124 -16.59 4.82 9.45
N ILE A 125 -16.25 3.59 9.80
CA ILE A 125 -15.18 3.30 10.77
C ILE A 125 -14.14 2.46 10.05
N ASP A 126 -12.90 2.93 10.13
CA ASP A 126 -11.73 2.16 9.77
C ASP A 126 -11.64 0.90 10.66
N ASN A 127 -12.07 -0.23 10.10
CA ASN A 127 -11.99 -1.54 10.74
C ASN A 127 -10.66 -2.24 10.43
N GLY A 128 -9.73 -1.60 9.71
CA GLY A 128 -8.43 -2.16 9.33
C GLY A 128 -7.74 -2.87 10.49
N PRO A 129 -7.52 -2.20 11.65
CA PRO A 129 -6.82 -2.82 12.78
C PRO A 129 -7.50 -4.07 13.35
N GLU A 130 -8.84 -4.12 13.39
CA GLU A 130 -9.58 -5.29 13.87
C GLU A 130 -9.55 -6.42 12.85
N ILE A 131 -9.67 -6.11 11.56
CA ILE A 131 -9.54 -7.08 10.48
C ILE A 131 -8.13 -7.67 10.47
N THR A 132 -7.10 -6.82 10.53
CA THR A 132 -5.69 -7.22 10.60
C THR A 132 -5.43 -8.12 11.80
N LYS A 133 -6.03 -7.84 12.96
CA LYS A 133 -5.94 -8.71 14.15
C LYS A 133 -6.48 -10.12 13.86
N HIS A 134 -7.62 -10.23 13.17
CA HIS A 134 -8.18 -11.52 12.77
C HIS A 134 -7.34 -12.22 11.71
N ILE A 135 -6.83 -11.49 10.72
CA ILE A 135 -5.93 -12.02 9.68
C ILE A 135 -4.65 -12.56 10.31
N ARG A 136 -4.01 -11.79 11.19
CA ARG A 136 -2.80 -12.21 11.92
C ARG A 136 -3.05 -13.45 12.77
N ALA A 137 -4.23 -13.57 13.39
CA ALA A 137 -4.57 -14.75 14.18
C ALA A 137 -4.70 -16.02 13.34
N VAL A 138 -5.09 -15.90 12.05
CA VAL A 138 -5.19 -17.03 11.12
C VAL A 138 -3.83 -17.36 10.49
N LEU A 139 -3.08 -16.35 10.08
CA LEU A 139 -1.79 -16.52 9.40
C LEU A 139 -0.64 -16.87 10.35
N GLY A 140 -0.73 -16.50 11.63
CA GLY A 140 0.30 -16.81 12.62
C GLY A 140 1.68 -16.28 12.22
N ASP A 141 2.64 -17.19 12.12
CA ASP A 141 4.04 -16.88 11.76
C ASP A 141 4.20 -16.50 10.27
N ASP A 142 3.24 -16.84 9.41
CA ASP A 142 3.24 -16.49 8.00
C ASP A 142 2.70 -15.06 7.73
N TYR A 143 2.21 -14.36 8.76
CA TYR A 143 1.76 -12.98 8.61
C TYR A 143 2.94 -12.05 8.34
N ASN A 144 2.97 -11.45 7.15
CA ASN A 144 4.10 -10.65 6.70
C ASN A 144 4.02 -9.20 7.18
N TYR A 145 4.91 -8.85 8.10
CA TYR A 145 4.99 -7.53 8.72
C TYR A 145 6.43 -7.05 8.82
N ASP A 146 6.68 -5.82 8.38
CA ASP A 146 8.00 -5.21 8.44
C ASP A 146 7.94 -3.86 9.18
N SER A 147 8.54 -3.81 10.36
CA SER A 147 8.65 -2.61 11.18
C SER A 147 9.91 -1.78 10.90
N THR A 148 10.73 -2.15 9.92
CA THR A 148 11.95 -1.40 9.63
C THR A 148 11.63 0.01 9.12
N ASN A 149 12.57 0.93 9.31
CA ASN A 149 12.40 2.30 8.86
C ASN A 149 12.12 2.35 7.35
N THR A 150 11.18 3.20 6.92
CA THR A 150 10.76 3.34 5.52
C THR A 150 11.92 3.47 4.53
N PHE A 151 12.95 4.26 4.84
CA PHE A 151 14.09 4.45 3.94
C PHE A 151 14.97 3.22 3.85
N TYR A 152 15.16 2.52 4.98
CA TYR A 152 15.88 1.25 4.99
C TYR A 152 15.10 0.19 4.21
N ALA A 153 13.81 0.07 4.46
CA ALA A 153 12.94 -0.87 3.77
C ALA A 153 12.91 -0.60 2.26
N PHE A 154 12.91 0.68 1.85
CA PHE A 154 13.05 1.08 0.45
C PHE A 154 14.39 0.65 -0.15
N TRP A 155 15.50 0.93 0.52
CA TRP A 155 16.82 0.51 0.05
C TRP A 155 16.94 -1.02 -0.05
N ARG A 156 16.41 -1.75 0.95
CA ARG A 156 16.39 -3.22 0.95
C ARG A 156 15.57 -3.74 -0.23
N SER A 157 14.34 -3.27 -0.42
CA SER A 157 13.51 -3.66 -1.56
C SER A 157 14.22 -3.35 -2.89
N PHE A 158 14.81 -2.17 -3.02
CA PHE A 158 15.53 -1.76 -4.23
C PHE A 158 16.75 -2.64 -4.57
N THR A 159 17.42 -3.18 -3.55
CA THR A 159 18.64 -3.98 -3.73
C THR A 159 18.43 -5.49 -3.67
N GLN A 160 17.31 -5.95 -3.10
CA GLN A 160 17.00 -7.38 -2.94
C GLN A 160 15.88 -7.86 -3.87
N CYS A 161 15.08 -6.95 -4.44
CA CYS A 161 13.96 -7.28 -5.32
C CYS A 161 14.24 -6.89 -6.77
N LEU A 162 15.30 -7.45 -7.38
CA LEU A 162 15.66 -7.09 -8.76
C LEU A 162 14.91 -7.91 -9.80
N PHE A 163 14.80 -9.21 -9.60
CA PHE A 163 14.12 -10.09 -10.54
C PHE A 163 13.58 -11.35 -9.85
N ILE A 164 12.77 -12.09 -10.59
CA ILE A 164 12.20 -13.38 -10.18
C ILE A 164 12.47 -14.34 -11.34
N GLU A 165 12.79 -15.59 -11.01
CA GLU A 165 12.92 -16.65 -11.98
C GLU A 165 11.64 -17.50 -11.96
N GLU A 166 10.84 -17.35 -13.00
CA GLU A 166 9.60 -18.09 -13.16
C GLU A 166 9.89 -19.50 -13.68
N SER A 167 9.18 -20.50 -13.14
CA SER A 167 9.15 -21.83 -13.75
C SER A 167 8.08 -21.87 -14.85
N GLU A 168 8.40 -22.48 -15.98
CA GLU A 168 7.43 -22.70 -17.07
C GLU A 168 6.21 -23.53 -16.60
N ASP A 169 6.40 -24.40 -15.60
CA ASP A 169 5.37 -25.28 -15.05
C ASP A 169 4.51 -24.61 -13.95
N GLY A 170 4.75 -23.31 -13.67
CA GLY A 170 4.15 -22.61 -12.54
C GLY A 170 4.86 -22.90 -11.20
N GLY A 171 4.36 -22.34 -10.10
CA GLY A 171 4.95 -22.55 -8.78
C GLY A 171 4.99 -21.31 -7.88
N ILE A 172 5.86 -21.38 -6.88
CA ILE A 172 6.17 -20.27 -5.97
C ILE A 172 7.60 -19.81 -6.23
N ALA A 173 7.80 -18.51 -6.41
CA ALA A 173 9.14 -17.91 -6.49
C ALA A 173 9.28 -16.75 -5.51
N PHE A 174 10.52 -16.39 -5.21
CA PHE A 174 10.87 -15.24 -4.39
C PHE A 174 11.81 -14.31 -5.17
N TYR A 175 11.82 -13.04 -4.78
CA TYR A 175 12.75 -12.07 -5.32
C TYR A 175 14.22 -12.48 -5.12
N LYS A 176 15.00 -12.27 -6.19
CA LYS A 176 16.45 -12.44 -6.21
C LYS A 176 17.16 -11.08 -6.32
N ASN A 177 18.28 -10.98 -5.63
CA ASN A 177 19.18 -9.83 -5.72
C ASN A 177 20.12 -9.93 -6.94
N ALA A 178 21.03 -8.97 -7.11
CA ALA A 178 21.96 -8.94 -8.24
C ALA A 178 22.91 -10.15 -8.32
N GLU A 179 23.09 -10.88 -7.23
CA GLU A 179 23.88 -12.11 -7.16
C GLU A 179 23.04 -13.38 -7.43
N GLY A 180 21.74 -13.23 -7.75
CA GLY A 180 20.81 -14.35 -7.94
C GLY A 180 20.34 -15.01 -6.65
N LYS A 181 20.61 -14.41 -5.48
CA LYS A 181 20.23 -14.98 -4.17
C LYS A 181 18.87 -14.48 -3.72
N ALA A 182 18.02 -15.40 -3.29
CA ALA A 182 16.73 -15.09 -2.64
C ALA A 182 16.90 -15.03 -1.11
N ALA A 183 16.09 -14.22 -0.44
CA ALA A 183 16.09 -14.18 1.03
C ALA A 183 15.25 -15.29 1.67
N ARG A 184 14.31 -15.87 0.91
CA ARG A 184 13.49 -17.01 1.28
C ARG A 184 13.48 -18.01 0.14
N GLU A 185 13.37 -19.27 0.50
CA GLU A 185 13.21 -20.38 -0.44
C GLU A 185 11.96 -21.17 -0.07
N VAL A 186 11.38 -21.85 -1.05
CA VAL A 186 10.24 -22.72 -0.85
C VAL A 186 10.70 -23.96 -0.09
N ALA A 187 9.97 -24.34 0.96
CA ALA A 187 10.32 -25.54 1.73
C ALA A 187 10.18 -26.81 0.87
N GLU A 188 11.09 -27.76 1.05
CA GLU A 188 11.16 -28.99 0.24
C GLU A 188 9.98 -29.95 0.50
N ASP A 189 9.29 -29.80 1.63
CA ASP A 189 8.22 -30.68 2.10
C ASP A 189 6.81 -30.20 1.72
N VAL A 190 6.68 -29.14 0.90
CA VAL A 190 5.39 -28.64 0.45
C VAL A 190 4.74 -29.66 -0.49
N PRO A 191 3.64 -30.34 -0.08
CA PRO A 191 3.06 -31.40 -0.89
C PRO A 191 2.49 -30.83 -2.21
N GLY A 192 2.95 -31.36 -3.34
CA GLY A 192 2.38 -31.06 -4.66
C GLY A 192 3.11 -30.00 -5.49
N MET A 193 4.26 -29.48 -5.07
CA MET A 193 5.04 -28.52 -5.87
C MET A 193 6.29 -29.13 -6.49
N ALA A 194 6.54 -28.82 -7.77
CA ALA A 194 7.81 -29.09 -8.42
C ALA A 194 8.91 -28.21 -7.80
N ILE A 195 9.93 -28.84 -7.24
CA ILE A 195 11.10 -28.17 -6.63
C ILE A 195 11.93 -27.53 -7.76
N GLN A 196 12.21 -26.23 -7.67
CA GLN A 196 13.30 -25.66 -8.45
C GLN A 196 14.63 -26.19 -7.91
N LYS A 197 15.18 -27.21 -8.58
CA LYS A 197 16.54 -27.65 -8.34
C LYS A 197 17.49 -26.58 -8.86
N ASN A 198 18.22 -25.93 -7.96
CA ASN A 198 19.39 -25.13 -8.33
C ASN A 198 20.44 -26.09 -8.93
N GLU A 199 20.66 -26.01 -10.23
CA GLU A 199 21.83 -26.64 -10.85
C GLU A 199 23.03 -25.69 -10.72
N GLY A 200 24.01 -26.11 -9.92
CA GLY A 200 25.46 -25.88 -10.09
C GLY A 200 25.99 -24.45 -10.14
#